data_AF-A0A2R6EEU8-F1
#
_entry.id   AF-A0A2R6EEU8-F1
#
_cell.length_a   1.000
_cell.length_b   1.000
_cell.length_c   1.000
_cell.angle_alpha   90.00
_cell.angle_beta   90.00
_cell.angle_gamma   90.00
#
_symmetry.space_group_name_H-M   'P 1'
#
loop_
_entity.id
_entity.type
_entity.pdbx_description
1 polymer ?
#
loop_
_entity_poly.entity_id
_entity_poly.type
_entity_poly.pdbx_seq_one_letter_code
_entity_poly.pdbx_strand_id
1 'polypeptide(L)'
;MTESDADSDPHSAPDSDFDAFDHERHVRRAIELAREAAARGDRPFGSVLVRADEVVAEASNRVVTESDPRRHPELDLAVEAKREFTADERARTVMYTSTEPCPMCAGGLRSAGLARVVYSGPVLNDEGRAVHREFDW
;
A
#
# COMPACT_ATOMS: atom_id res chain seq x y z
N MET A 1 -36.58 -9.47 -26.01
CA MET A 1 -35.83 -8.21 -26.11
C MET A 1 -36.05 -7.45 -24.82
N THR A 2 -35.06 -7.55 -23.93
CA THR A 2 -34.68 -6.64 -22.83
C THR A 2 -33.40 -7.29 -22.30
N GLU A 3 -32.32 -7.12 -23.05
CA GLU A 3 -31.22 -6.21 -22.69
C GLU A 3 -30.60 -6.64 -21.37
N SER A 4 -29.53 -7.42 -21.53
CA SER A 4 -28.58 -7.80 -20.50
C SER A 4 -27.87 -6.53 -20.03
N ASP A 5 -28.21 -6.05 -18.83
CA ASP A 5 -27.38 -5.11 -18.11
C ASP A 5 -26.00 -5.76 -17.90
N ALA A 6 -25.05 -5.37 -18.74
CA ALA A 6 -23.66 -5.75 -18.57
C ALA A 6 -23.19 -5.10 -17.26
N ASP A 7 -22.90 -5.94 -16.26
CA ASP A 7 -22.02 -5.60 -15.14
C ASP A 7 -20.70 -5.08 -15.73
N SER A 8 -20.60 -3.77 -15.94
CA SER A 8 -19.35 -3.11 -16.23
C SER A 8 -18.52 -3.20 -14.95
N ASP A 9 -17.64 -4.18 -14.90
CA ASP A 9 -16.71 -4.35 -13.79
C ASP A 9 -15.95 -3.03 -13.59
N PRO A 10 -16.09 -2.38 -12.41
CA PRO A 10 -15.46 -1.09 -12.12
C PRO A 10 -13.93 -1.15 -12.15
N HIS A 11 -13.34 -2.33 -12.32
CA HIS A 11 -11.90 -2.55 -12.52
C HIS A 11 -11.47 -2.67 -13.99
N SER A 12 -12.38 -2.55 -14.97
CA SER A 12 -12.12 -2.90 -16.38
C SER A 12 -11.56 -1.80 -17.29
N ALA A 13 -11.43 -0.55 -16.84
CA ALA A 13 -10.76 0.47 -17.65
C ALA A 13 -9.26 0.53 -17.26
N PRO A 14 -8.31 0.32 -18.19
CA PRO A 14 -6.95 0.79 -17.97
C PRO A 14 -7.02 2.32 -17.92
N ASP A 15 -6.93 2.88 -16.71
CA ASP A 15 -6.64 4.31 -16.56
C ASP A 15 -5.25 4.51 -17.16
N SER A 16 -5.18 5.13 -18.34
CA SER A 16 -3.93 5.49 -19.02
C SER A 16 -2.97 6.29 -18.12
N ASP A 17 -3.51 6.88 -17.04
CA ASP A 17 -2.78 7.62 -16.04
C ASP A 17 -1.94 6.72 -15.13
N PHE A 18 -2.39 5.49 -14.83
CA PHE A 18 -1.70 4.63 -13.87
C PHE A 18 -0.33 4.15 -14.40
N ASP A 19 -0.30 3.67 -15.65
CA ASP A 19 0.94 3.18 -16.29
C ASP A 19 1.99 4.28 -16.48
N ALA A 20 1.57 5.55 -16.39
CA ALA A 20 2.44 6.72 -16.50
C ALA A 20 3.01 7.18 -15.15
N PHE A 21 2.56 6.63 -14.02
CA PHE A 21 3.07 7.01 -12.70
C PHE A 21 4.54 6.63 -12.54
N ASP A 22 5.27 7.40 -11.73
CA ASP A 22 6.62 7.04 -11.31
C ASP A 22 6.57 5.98 -10.21
N HIS A 23 6.23 4.75 -10.60
CA HIS A 23 6.11 3.63 -9.67
C HIS A 23 7.37 3.41 -8.83
N GLU A 24 8.55 3.60 -9.43
CA GLU A 24 9.82 3.40 -8.74
C GLU A 24 10.02 4.45 -7.64
N ARG A 25 9.71 5.73 -7.89
CA ARG A 25 9.74 6.79 -6.85
C ARG A 25 8.85 6.43 -5.67
N HIS A 26 7.62 5.99 -5.93
CA HIS A 26 6.66 5.68 -4.87
C HIS A 26 7.05 4.44 -4.06
N VAL A 27 7.57 3.39 -4.72
CA VAL A 27 8.13 2.21 -4.04
C VAL A 27 9.37 2.59 -3.22
N ARG A 28 10.28 3.41 -3.75
CA ARG A 28 11.45 3.90 -3.00
C ARG A 28 11.04 4.63 -1.73
N ARG A 29 10.01 5.48 -1.80
CA ARG A 29 9.50 6.17 -0.61
C ARG A 29 8.96 5.19 0.43
N ALA A 30 8.22 4.16 0.01
CA ALA A 30 7.77 3.10 0.92
C ALA A 30 8.95 2.36 1.59
N ILE A 31 10.05 2.12 0.87
CA ILE A 31 11.28 1.52 1.42
C ILE A 31 11.99 2.46 2.41
N GLU A 32 12.00 3.77 2.16
CA GLU A 32 12.54 4.76 3.12
C GLU A 32 11.77 4.73 4.44
N LEU A 33 10.43 4.71 4.37
CA LEU A 33 9.56 4.58 5.55
C LEU A 33 9.80 3.26 6.30
N ALA A 34 10.09 2.18 5.60
CA ALA A 34 10.49 0.91 6.20
C ALA A 34 11.81 1.04 6.99
N ARG A 35 12.81 1.73 6.45
CA ARG A 35 14.07 2.02 7.17
C ARG A 35 13.84 2.90 8.39
N GLU A 36 12.97 3.91 8.28
CA GLU A 36 12.58 4.77 9.40
C GLU A 36 11.89 3.98 10.52
N ALA A 37 11.01 3.02 10.19
CA ALA A 37 10.42 2.11 11.17
C ALA A 37 11.48 1.27 11.89
N ALA A 38 12.41 0.64 11.15
CA ALA A 38 13.48 -0.14 11.77
C ALA A 38 14.37 0.69 12.68
N ALA A 39 14.75 1.89 12.26
CA ALA A 39 15.53 2.81 13.09
C ALA A 39 14.80 3.20 14.39
N ARG A 40 13.46 3.18 14.40
CA ARG A 40 12.62 3.44 15.58
C ARG A 40 12.43 2.19 16.47
N GLY A 41 12.84 1.01 16.02
CA GLY A 41 12.67 -0.26 16.74
C GLY A 41 11.45 -1.08 16.32
N ASP A 42 10.81 -0.74 15.21
CA ASP A 42 9.76 -1.52 14.57
C ASP A 42 10.32 -2.48 13.51
N ARG A 43 9.46 -3.33 12.94
CA ARG A 43 9.84 -4.11 11.75
C ARG A 43 9.87 -3.20 10.51
N PRO A 44 10.77 -3.43 9.53
CA PRO A 44 10.97 -2.53 8.40
C PRO A 44 9.85 -2.66 7.36
N PHE A 45 8.69 -2.08 7.64
CA PHE A 45 7.61 -1.96 6.66
C PHE A 45 7.13 -0.52 6.56
N GLY A 46 6.89 -0.08 5.33
CA GLY A 46 6.41 1.26 5.02
C GLY A 46 5.51 1.24 3.79
N SER A 47 4.57 2.17 3.76
CA SER A 47 3.59 2.30 2.68
C SER A 47 3.22 3.75 2.42
N VAL A 48 2.82 4.04 1.19
CA VAL A 48 2.27 5.34 0.77
C VAL A 48 0.98 5.16 -0.03
N LEU A 49 0.05 6.09 0.13
CA LEU A 49 -1.09 6.25 -0.76
C LEU A 49 -0.78 7.32 -1.79
N VAL A 50 -1.06 7.04 -3.06
CA VAL A 50 -0.76 7.92 -4.19
C VAL A 50 -2.01 8.15 -5.03
N ARG A 51 -2.24 9.40 -5.43
CA ARG A 51 -3.32 9.81 -6.33
C ARG A 51 -2.80 10.86 -7.29
N ALA A 52 -3.08 10.68 -8.59
CA ALA A 52 -2.55 11.55 -9.65
C ALA A 52 -1.02 11.74 -9.56
N ASP A 53 -0.30 10.62 -9.38
CA ASP A 53 1.16 10.55 -9.24
C ASP A 53 1.77 11.31 -8.04
N GLU A 54 0.94 11.74 -7.08
CA GLU A 54 1.39 12.41 -5.86
C GLU A 54 1.03 11.64 -4.59
N VAL A 55 1.95 11.64 -3.62
CA VAL A 55 1.75 11.03 -2.31
C VAL A 55 0.75 11.86 -1.50
N VAL A 56 -0.32 11.22 -1.05
CA VAL A 56 -1.38 11.85 -0.26
C VAL A 56 -1.39 11.41 1.20
N ALA A 57 -0.79 10.27 1.53
CA ALA A 57 -0.62 9.80 2.90
C ALA A 57 0.54 8.79 2.98
N GLU A 58 1.16 8.71 4.15
CA GLU A 58 2.32 7.85 4.43
C GLU A 58 2.17 7.16 5.78
N ALA A 59 2.62 5.91 5.89
CA ALA A 59 2.70 5.22 7.16
C ALA A 59 3.90 4.25 7.19
N SER A 60 4.40 3.99 8.40
CA SER A 60 5.38 2.93 8.67
C SER A 60 4.87 2.03 9.79
N ASN A 61 5.38 0.80 9.86
CA ASN A 61 5.00 -0.18 10.88
C ASN A 61 5.19 0.39 12.28
N ARG A 62 4.20 0.24 13.17
CA ARG A 62 4.26 0.68 14.57
C ARG A 62 3.88 -0.42 15.57
N VAL A 63 3.91 -1.68 15.13
CA VAL A 63 3.49 -2.84 15.94
C VAL A 63 4.25 -2.95 17.25
N VAL A 64 5.58 -2.77 17.23
CA VAL A 64 6.41 -2.91 18.43
C VAL A 64 6.28 -1.67 19.29
N THR A 65 6.43 -0.49 18.69
CA THR A 65 6.45 0.77 19.45
C THR A 65 5.10 1.13 20.07
N GLU A 66 3.99 0.72 19.45
CA GLU A 66 2.64 0.95 19.98
C GLU A 66 2.03 -0.31 20.63
N SER A 67 2.75 -1.43 20.66
CA SER A 67 2.27 -2.71 21.22
C SER A 67 0.88 -3.14 20.67
N ASP A 68 0.63 -2.89 19.38
CA ASP A 68 -0.64 -3.21 18.72
C ASP A 68 -0.38 -3.98 17.40
N PRO A 69 -0.81 -5.25 17.30
CA PRO A 69 -0.55 -6.10 16.14
C PRO A 69 -1.23 -5.61 14.84
N ARG A 70 -2.12 -4.62 14.92
CA ARG A 70 -2.82 -4.06 13.76
C ARG A 70 -2.07 -2.91 13.10
N ARG A 71 -1.00 -2.39 13.72
CA ARG A 71 -0.25 -1.21 13.26
C ARG A 71 0.70 -1.49 12.10
N HIS A 72 0.17 -2.18 11.09
CA HIS A 72 0.78 -2.36 9.79
C HIS A 72 0.51 -1.11 8.95
N PRO A 73 1.50 -0.62 8.18
CA PRO A 73 1.35 0.62 7.43
C PRO A 73 0.22 0.55 6.40
N GLU A 74 0.02 -0.60 5.72
CA GLU A 74 -1.06 -0.77 4.75
C GLU A 74 -2.44 -0.68 5.41
N LEU A 75 -2.59 -1.26 6.61
CA LEU A 75 -3.87 -1.28 7.31
C LEU A 75 -4.21 0.09 7.89
N ASP A 76 -3.22 0.78 8.48
CA ASP A 76 -3.40 2.14 8.98
C ASP A 76 -3.86 3.08 7.85
N LEU A 77 -3.20 3.02 6.69
CA LEU A 77 -3.57 3.82 5.52
C LEU A 77 -4.92 3.42 4.91
N ALA A 78 -5.27 2.13 4.91
CA ALA A 78 -6.59 1.69 4.45
C ALA A 78 -7.73 2.28 5.30
N VAL A 79 -7.54 2.32 6.63
CA VAL A 79 -8.48 2.93 7.57
C VAL A 79 -8.56 4.44 7.35
N GLU A 80 -7.42 5.11 7.17
CA GLU A 80 -7.37 6.54 6.87
C GLU A 80 -8.11 6.86 5.57
N ALA A 81 -7.80 6.16 4.47
CA ALA A 81 -8.48 6.34 3.19
C ALA A 81 -10.00 6.14 3.32
N LYS A 82 -10.44 5.13 4.07
CA LYS A 82 -11.88 4.88 4.31
C LYS A 82 -12.57 6.01 5.06
N ARG A 83 -11.84 6.69 5.96
CA ARG A 83 -12.36 7.78 6.78
C ARG A 83 -12.36 9.12 6.04
N GLU A 84 -11.29 9.41 5.32
CA GLU A 84 -11.03 10.75 4.76
C GLU A 84 -11.43 10.90 3.29
N PHE A 85 -11.40 9.83 2.50
CA PHE A 85 -11.62 9.90 1.06
C PHE A 85 -13.03 9.43 0.69
N THR A 86 -13.58 9.99 -0.37
CA THR A 86 -14.81 9.48 -1.01
C THR A 86 -14.57 8.14 -1.70
N ALA A 87 -15.64 7.44 -2.11
CA ALA A 87 -15.51 6.16 -2.81
C ALA A 87 -14.74 6.30 -4.13
N ASP A 88 -15.00 7.35 -4.90
CA ASP A 88 -14.33 7.60 -6.19
C ASP A 88 -12.85 7.92 -6.00
N GLU A 89 -12.50 8.68 -4.95
CA GLU A 89 -11.11 8.97 -4.63
C GLU A 89 -10.35 7.69 -4.24
N ARG A 90 -10.95 6.80 -3.44
CA ARG A 90 -10.33 5.51 -3.08
C ARG A 90 -10.15 4.60 -4.29
N ALA A 91 -11.12 4.55 -5.20
CA ALA A 91 -11.01 3.77 -6.42
C ALA A 91 -9.84 4.23 -7.32
N ARG A 92 -9.50 5.52 -7.27
CA ARG A 92 -8.39 6.14 -8.03
C ARG A 92 -7.07 6.21 -7.25
N THR A 93 -7.04 5.73 -6.01
CA THR A 93 -5.85 5.75 -5.17
C THR A 93 -5.09 4.44 -5.29
N VAL A 94 -3.76 4.52 -5.38
CA VAL A 94 -2.85 3.38 -5.43
C VAL A 94 -2.12 3.27 -4.10
N MET A 95 -2.09 2.06 -3.53
CA MET A 95 -1.20 1.73 -2.41
C MET A 95 0.16 1.30 -2.95
N TYR A 96 1.24 1.93 -2.50
CA TYR A 96 2.61 1.43 -2.69
C TYR A 96 3.15 0.96 -1.36
N THR A 97 3.70 -0.25 -1.29
CA THR A 97 4.25 -0.83 -0.04
C THR A 97 5.63 -1.44 -0.27
N SER A 98 6.44 -1.46 0.78
CA SER A 98 7.80 -2.01 0.74
C SER A 98 7.86 -3.53 0.57
N THR A 99 6.74 -4.24 0.73
CA THR A 99 6.65 -5.70 0.54
C THR A 99 5.23 -6.12 0.16
N GLU A 100 5.05 -7.35 -0.31
CA GLU A 100 3.73 -7.95 -0.49
C GLU A 100 2.86 -7.83 0.79
N PRO A 101 1.63 -7.28 0.71
CA PRO A 101 0.74 -7.17 1.85
C PRO A 101 0.36 -8.54 2.44
N CYS A 102 0.34 -8.65 3.77
CA CYS A 102 -0.16 -9.86 4.42
C CYS A 102 -1.68 -10.04 4.24
N PRO A 103 -2.26 -11.24 4.51
CA PRO A 103 -3.69 -11.49 4.33
C PRO A 103 -4.62 -10.50 5.05
N MET A 104 -4.24 -10.06 6.25
CA MET A 104 -4.98 -9.04 7.01
C MET A 104 -5.02 -7.70 6.26
N CYS A 105 -3.86 -7.25 5.78
CA CYS A 105 -3.75 -5.99 5.06
C CYS A 105 -4.48 -6.07 3.71
N ALA A 106 -4.32 -7.15 2.96
CA ALA A 106 -5.03 -7.38 1.70
C ALA A 106 -6.57 -7.31 1.88
N GLY A 107 -7.10 -7.94 2.93
CA GLY A 107 -8.51 -7.83 3.28
C GLY A 107 -8.94 -6.40 3.66
N GLY A 108 -8.07 -5.66 4.36
CA GLY A 108 -8.27 -4.25 4.72
C GLY A 108 -8.34 -3.33 3.49
N LEU A 109 -7.40 -3.46 2.56
CA LEU A 109 -7.37 -2.70 1.30
C LEU A 109 -8.66 -2.91 0.49
N ARG A 110 -9.09 -4.18 0.34
CA ARG A 110 -10.34 -4.52 -0.34
C ARG A 110 -11.55 -3.89 0.35
N SER A 111 -11.60 -3.93 1.68
CA SER A 111 -12.71 -3.37 2.47
C SER A 111 -12.76 -1.84 2.43
N ALA A 112 -11.59 -1.21 2.30
CA ALA A 112 -11.47 0.22 2.07
C ALA A 112 -11.97 0.61 0.68
N GLY A 113 -11.87 -0.28 -0.31
CA GLY A 113 -12.22 -0.01 -1.71
C GLY A 113 -11.06 0.62 -2.49
N LEU A 114 -9.82 0.27 -2.12
CA LEU A 114 -8.63 0.59 -2.89
C LEU A 114 -8.50 -0.42 -4.03
N ALA A 115 -8.34 0.07 -5.26
CA ALA A 115 -8.36 -0.77 -6.46
C ALA A 115 -6.98 -1.34 -6.83
N ARG A 116 -5.88 -0.69 -6.40
CA ARG A 116 -4.53 -0.98 -6.89
C ARG A 116 -3.53 -1.02 -5.74
N VAL A 117 -2.66 -2.02 -5.80
CA VAL A 117 -1.48 -2.13 -4.93
C VAL A 117 -0.25 -2.45 -5.76
N VAL A 118 0.84 -1.75 -5.48
CA VAL A 118 2.17 -1.99 -6.03
C VAL A 118 3.09 -2.27 -4.84
N TYR A 119 3.95 -3.27 -4.97
CA TYR A 119 4.88 -3.62 -3.91
C TYR A 119 6.28 -3.83 -4.45
N SER A 120 7.28 -3.45 -3.64
CA SER A 120 8.65 -3.91 -3.86
C SER A 120 8.64 -5.44 -3.70
N GLY A 121 9.29 -6.18 -4.61
CA GLY A 121 9.16 -7.64 -4.75
C GLY A 121 9.31 -8.41 -3.43
N PRO A 122 9.00 -9.72 -3.41
CA PRO A 122 8.88 -10.47 -2.16
C PRO A 122 10.12 -10.28 -1.28
N VAL A 123 9.96 -10.37 0.04
CA VAL A 123 11.05 -10.42 1.06
C VAL A 123 12.18 -11.41 0.68
N LEU A 124 11.94 -12.27 -0.30
CA LEU A 124 12.83 -13.24 -0.91
C LEU A 124 13.68 -12.71 -2.09
N ASN A 125 13.66 -11.42 -2.47
CA ASN A 125 14.65 -10.83 -3.38
C ASN A 125 15.83 -10.22 -2.60
N ASP A 126 16.96 -9.94 -3.26
CA ASP A 126 18.18 -9.51 -2.55
C ASP A 126 18.06 -8.11 -1.91
N GLU A 127 17.30 -7.19 -2.53
CA GLU A 127 17.08 -5.84 -1.98
C GLU A 127 16.12 -5.85 -0.78
N GLY A 128 15.02 -6.60 -0.86
CA GLY A 128 14.12 -6.86 0.27
C GLY A 128 14.87 -7.57 1.39
N ARG A 129 15.68 -8.59 1.06
CA ARG A 129 16.57 -9.23 2.04
C ARG A 129 17.61 -8.26 2.60
N ALA A 130 18.15 -7.31 1.87
CA ALA A 130 19.13 -6.37 2.42
C ALA A 130 18.50 -5.52 3.53
N VAL A 131 17.28 -5.01 3.29
CA VAL A 131 16.50 -4.29 4.30
C VAL A 131 16.12 -5.19 5.49
N HIS A 132 15.90 -6.49 5.26
CA HIS A 132 15.54 -7.44 6.32
C HIS A 132 16.73 -8.13 7.03
N ARG A 133 17.91 -8.24 6.41
CA ARG A 133 19.13 -8.88 6.98
C ARG A 133 19.92 -7.94 7.87
N GLU A 134 19.78 -6.63 7.71
CA GLU A 134 20.43 -5.64 8.59
C GLU A 134 19.85 -5.69 10.03
N PHE A 135 18.68 -6.30 10.20
CA PHE A 135 17.97 -6.41 11.47
C PHE A 135 17.75 -7.90 11.80
N ASP A 136 18.73 -8.50 12.49
CA ASP A 136 18.69 -9.89 12.97
C ASP A 136 17.43 -10.14 13.85
N TRP A 137 16.82 -11.30 13.64
CA TRP A 137 15.56 -11.76 14.26
C TRP A 137 15.77 -12.49 15.58
#